data_AF-A0A0N4YF21-F1
#
_entry.id   AF-A0A0N4YF21-F1
#
_cell.length_a   1.000
_cell.length_b   1.000
_cell.length_c   1.000
_cell.angle_alpha   90.00
_cell.angle_beta   90.00
_cell.angle_gamma   90.00
#
_symmetry.space_group_name_H-M   'P 1'
#
loop_
_entity.id
_entity.type
_entity.pdbx_description
1 polymer ?
#
loop_
_entity_poly.entity_id
_entity_poly.type
_entity_poly.pdbx_seq_one_letter_code
_entity_poly.pdbx_strand_id
1 'polypeptide(L)'
;MRIAVDNVLQFAHEVKSPLMLFSHHLANLRQHRRPKDEKYDFLQFFKDSEDSSFNGFVNEQSSGRVEMTSIRINKTMAPGETVAQCRFIAIAGFDTTANTLALLCDLLSKNPQKQELLLQEIDAVESFTYDNILSMRYLHNCIFETLRLYPHASPYV
;
A
#
# COMPACT_ATOMS: atom_id res chain seq x y z
N MET A 1 10.59 -27.09 -31.74
CA MET A 1 10.90 -25.84 -31.00
C MET A 1 9.74 -24.84 -30.91
N ARG A 2 8.71 -24.87 -31.78
CA ARG A 2 7.50 -24.02 -31.63
C ARG A 2 6.57 -24.44 -30.47
N ILE A 3 6.34 -25.75 -30.31
CA ILE A 3 5.44 -26.32 -29.29
C ILE A 3 5.84 -25.96 -27.84
N ALA A 4 7.13 -25.82 -27.56
CA ALA A 4 7.62 -25.43 -26.24
C ALA A 4 7.41 -23.94 -25.95
N VAL A 5 7.43 -23.08 -26.98
CA VAL A 5 7.20 -21.63 -26.84
C VAL A 5 5.71 -21.36 -26.69
N ASP A 6 4.86 -22.09 -27.42
CA ASP A 6 3.40 -21.98 -27.32
C ASP A 6 2.89 -22.39 -25.92
N ASN A 7 3.45 -23.44 -25.32
CA ASN A 7 3.13 -23.84 -23.95
C ASN A 7 3.60 -22.83 -22.88
N VAL A 8 4.75 -22.16 -23.09
CA VAL A 8 5.24 -21.11 -22.18
C VAL A 8 4.38 -19.85 -22.27
N LEU A 9 3.94 -19.48 -23.48
CA LEU A 9 3.03 -18.36 -23.69
C LEU A 9 1.63 -18.66 -23.11
N GLN A 10 1.14 -19.89 -23.28
CA GLN A 10 -0.15 -20.31 -22.73
C GLN A 10 -0.14 -20.38 -21.19
N PHE A 11 0.98 -20.82 -20.59
CA PHE A 11 1.20 -20.76 -19.14
C PHE A 11 1.28 -19.31 -18.63
N ALA A 12 1.94 -18.41 -19.36
CA ALA A 12 1.98 -16.99 -19.01
C ALA A 12 0.59 -16.30 -19.08
N HIS A 13 -0.32 -16.81 -19.92
CA HIS A 13 -1.71 -16.33 -20.00
C HIS A 13 -2.61 -16.85 -18.86
N GLU A 14 -2.28 -17.99 -18.24
CA GLU A 14 -3.04 -18.56 -17.12
C GLU A 14 -2.62 -18.03 -15.75
N VAL A 15 -1.35 -17.61 -15.59
CA VAL A 15 -0.85 -17.08 -14.31
C VAL A 15 -1.37 -15.66 -14.10
N LYS A 16 -2.44 -15.53 -13.31
CA LYS A 16 -2.92 -14.24 -12.82
C LYS A 16 -1.77 -13.52 -12.13
N SER A 17 -1.54 -12.25 -12.49
CA SER A 17 -0.46 -11.46 -11.87
C SER A 17 -0.62 -11.38 -10.35
N PRO A 18 0.47 -11.27 -9.57
CA PRO A 18 0.38 -11.17 -8.11
C PRO A 18 -0.55 -10.05 -7.64
N LEU A 19 -0.55 -8.92 -8.33
CA LEU A 19 -1.46 -7.80 -8.04
C LEU A 19 -2.92 -8.14 -8.35
N MET A 20 -3.18 -8.93 -9.40
CA MET A 20 -4.52 -9.43 -9.69
C MET A 20 -4.99 -10.42 -8.62
N LEU A 21 -4.14 -11.36 -8.20
CA LEU A 21 -4.45 -12.29 -7.11
C LEU A 21 -4.77 -11.55 -5.82
N PHE A 22 -3.96 -10.55 -5.47
CA PHE A 22 -4.19 -9.70 -4.30
C PHE A 22 -5.51 -8.91 -4.41
N SER A 23 -5.81 -8.34 -5.57
CA SER A 23 -7.08 -7.61 -5.81
C SER A 23 -8.30 -8.52 -5.69
N HIS A 24 -8.22 -9.74 -6.23
CA HIS A 24 -9.27 -10.76 -6.07
C HIS A 24 -9.43 -11.16 -4.60
N HIS A 25 -8.34 -11.31 -3.87
CA HIS A 25 -8.38 -11.61 -2.45
C HIS A 25 -9.07 -10.49 -1.65
N LEU A 26 -8.73 -9.23 -1.90
CA LEU A 26 -9.40 -8.07 -1.30
C LEU A 26 -10.89 -8.02 -1.64
N ALA A 27 -11.26 -8.30 -2.90
CA ALA A 27 -12.65 -8.34 -3.33
C ALA A 27 -13.44 -9.45 -2.60
N ASN A 28 -12.85 -10.64 -2.47
CA ASN A 28 -13.43 -11.74 -1.71
C ASN A 28 -13.60 -11.36 -0.23
N LEU A 29 -12.56 -10.80 0.41
CA LEU A 29 -12.65 -10.34 1.80
C LEU A 29 -13.74 -9.27 1.98
N ARG A 30 -13.86 -8.33 1.03
CA ARG A 30 -14.92 -7.29 1.05
C ARG A 30 -16.31 -7.93 1.03
N GLN A 31 -16.55 -8.91 0.18
CA GLN A 31 -17.86 -9.54 0.02
C GLN A 31 -18.34 -10.23 1.31
N HIS A 32 -17.43 -10.87 2.05
CA HIS A 32 -17.78 -11.63 3.25
C HIS A 32 -17.90 -10.78 4.52
N ARG A 33 -17.47 -9.51 4.49
CA ARG A 33 -17.59 -8.60 5.64
C ARG A 33 -19.03 -8.10 5.78
N ARG A 34 -19.45 -7.68 6.97
CA ARG A 34 -20.70 -6.92 7.15
C ARG A 34 -20.38 -5.44 7.28
N PRO A 35 -21.29 -4.52 6.89
CA PRO A 35 -21.16 -3.12 7.27
C PRO A 35 -21.13 -3.00 8.80
N LYS A 36 -20.26 -2.14 9.33
CA LYS A 36 -20.05 -1.88 10.77
C LYS A 36 -19.63 -3.11 11.58
N ASP A 37 -18.81 -3.97 10.99
CA ASP A 37 -18.21 -5.08 11.74
C ASP A 37 -17.19 -4.56 12.75
N GLU A 38 -16.94 -5.29 13.84
CA GLU A 38 -15.99 -4.87 14.89
C GLU A 38 -14.51 -4.93 14.45
N LYS A 39 -14.24 -5.39 13.22
CA LYS A 39 -12.89 -5.46 12.66
C LYS A 39 -12.42 -4.09 12.18
N TYR A 40 -11.62 -3.40 12.98
CA TYR A 40 -11.03 -2.12 12.60
C TYR A 40 -9.78 -2.28 11.74
N ASP A 41 -9.96 -2.40 10.42
CA ASP A 41 -8.87 -2.30 9.44
C ASP A 41 -9.28 -1.39 8.26
N PHE A 42 -8.33 -1.07 7.38
CA PHE A 42 -8.58 -0.20 6.22
C PHE A 42 -9.72 -0.72 5.33
N LEU A 43 -9.83 -2.04 5.13
CA LEU A 43 -10.86 -2.61 4.28
C LEU A 43 -12.25 -2.44 4.91
N GLN A 44 -12.36 -2.57 6.24
CA GLN A 44 -13.61 -2.28 6.95
C GLN A 44 -13.94 -0.78 6.92
N PHE A 45 -12.96 0.08 7.19
CA PHE A 45 -13.13 1.53 7.16
C PHE A 45 -13.69 2.01 5.81
N PHE A 46 -13.12 1.54 4.70
CA PHE A 46 -13.60 1.89 3.36
C PHE A 46 -14.94 1.25 3.02
N LYS A 47 -15.24 0.07 3.55
CA LYS A 47 -16.56 -0.58 3.39
C LYS A 47 -17.65 0.21 4.12
N ASP A 48 -17.36 0.71 5.31
CA ASP A 48 -18.31 1.51 6.09
C ASP A 48 -18.53 2.90 5.49
N SER A 49 -17.58 3.37 4.67
CA SER A 49 -17.66 4.63 3.93
C SER A 49 -18.31 4.49 2.54
N GLU A 50 -18.78 3.30 2.16
CA GLU A 50 -19.32 2.99 0.82
C GLU A 50 -20.73 3.59 0.60
N ASP A 51 -20.95 4.22 -0.56
CA ASP A 51 -22.25 4.71 -1.00
C ASP A 51 -23.01 3.62 -1.78
N SER A 52 -24.12 3.17 -1.21
CA SER A 52 -25.02 2.23 -1.91
C SER A 52 -25.85 2.91 -3.01
N SER A 53 -25.87 4.24 -3.07
CA SER A 53 -26.63 5.04 -4.04
C SER A 53 -25.79 5.49 -5.24
N PHE A 54 -24.47 5.21 -5.22
CA PHE A 54 -23.57 5.60 -6.29
C PHE A 54 -23.69 4.64 -7.49
N ASN A 55 -24.26 5.14 -8.60
CA ASN A 55 -24.46 4.40 -9.84
C ASN A 55 -23.33 4.59 -10.87
N GLY A 56 -22.12 4.93 -10.42
CA GLY A 56 -20.99 5.25 -11.30
C GLY A 56 -20.78 6.75 -11.49
N PHE A 57 -19.66 7.12 -12.13
CA PHE A 57 -19.47 8.48 -12.62
C PHE A 57 -20.55 8.76 -13.67
N VAL A 58 -21.28 9.86 -13.53
CA VAL A 58 -22.29 10.28 -14.51
C VAL A 58 -21.61 10.31 -15.88
N ASN A 59 -22.07 9.47 -16.81
CA ASN A 59 -21.61 9.55 -18.20
C ASN A 59 -21.82 10.99 -18.69
N GLU A 60 -20.86 11.48 -19.46
CA GLU A 60 -20.72 12.83 -20.00
C GLU A 60 -21.84 13.21 -21.02
N GLN A 61 -23.09 12.86 -20.72
CA GLN A 61 -24.28 13.09 -21.54
C GLN A 61 -25.33 13.95 -20.82
N SER A 62 -24.92 14.84 -19.91
CA SER A 62 -25.77 15.94 -19.45
C SER A 62 -25.66 17.13 -20.42
N SER A 63 -26.57 17.16 -21.40
CA SER A 63 -26.71 18.25 -22.39
C SER A 63 -27.29 19.56 -21.79
N GLY A 64 -26.81 20.00 -20.63
CA GLY A 64 -27.28 21.22 -19.97
C GLY A 64 -26.21 21.87 -19.10
N ARG A 65 -26.28 23.21 -18.95
CA ARG A 65 -25.39 23.97 -18.04
C ARG A 65 -25.55 23.44 -16.61
N VAL A 66 -24.54 22.75 -16.11
CA VAL A 66 -24.49 22.29 -14.71
C VAL A 66 -24.20 23.48 -13.80
N GLU A 67 -25.10 23.77 -12.89
CA GLU A 67 -24.96 24.86 -11.92
C GLU A 67 -24.02 24.40 -10.78
N MET A 68 -22.75 24.80 -10.86
CA MET A 68 -21.67 24.37 -9.95
C MET A 68 -21.98 24.58 -8.45
N THR A 69 -22.80 25.58 -8.12
CA THR A 69 -23.20 25.91 -6.74
C THR A 69 -24.14 24.89 -6.09
N SER A 70 -24.78 24.03 -6.88
CA SER A 70 -25.70 22.99 -6.40
C SER A 70 -25.03 21.62 -6.19
N ILE A 71 -23.76 21.48 -6.64
CA ILE A 71 -23.02 20.22 -6.54
C ILE A 71 -22.58 20.01 -5.09
N ARG A 72 -23.30 19.15 -4.38
CA ARG A 72 -22.80 18.57 -3.12
C ARG A 72 -21.94 17.37 -3.47
N ILE A 73 -20.63 17.48 -3.25
CA ILE A 73 -19.73 16.32 -3.31
C ILE A 73 -19.98 15.51 -2.03
N ASN A 74 -20.83 14.50 -2.11
CA ASN A 74 -20.93 13.50 -1.06
C ASN A 74 -19.64 12.67 -1.11
N LYS A 75 -18.78 12.78 -0.08
CA LYS A 75 -17.51 12.05 0.00
C LYS A 75 -17.77 10.64 0.53
N THR A 76 -18.45 9.84 -0.29
CA THR A 76 -18.76 8.44 -0.03
C THR A 76 -18.10 7.61 -1.13
N MET A 77 -17.57 6.44 -0.78
CA MET A 77 -16.80 5.60 -1.70
C MET A 77 -17.73 4.80 -2.61
N ALA A 78 -17.46 4.74 -3.91
CA ALA A 78 -18.23 3.92 -4.83
C ALA A 78 -18.00 2.42 -4.61
N PRO A 79 -18.97 1.55 -5.00
CA PRO A 79 -18.73 0.12 -5.09
C PRO A 79 -17.54 -0.18 -6.02
N GLY A 80 -16.50 -0.82 -5.46
CA GLY A 80 -15.27 -1.14 -6.18
C GLY A 80 -14.11 -0.16 -5.94
N GLU A 81 -14.39 1.10 -5.58
CA GLU A 81 -13.35 2.04 -5.15
C GLU A 81 -12.67 1.56 -3.86
N THR A 82 -13.42 0.95 -2.94
CA THR A 82 -12.86 0.34 -1.72
C THR A 82 -11.70 -0.61 -2.02
N VAL A 83 -11.87 -1.53 -2.97
CA VAL A 83 -10.81 -2.51 -3.33
C VAL A 83 -9.65 -1.80 -4.02
N ALA A 84 -9.93 -0.82 -4.88
CA ALA A 84 -8.91 -0.02 -5.55
C ALA A 84 -8.06 0.79 -4.56
N GLN A 85 -8.69 1.43 -3.57
CA GLN A 85 -8.00 2.22 -2.53
C GLN A 85 -7.18 1.34 -1.60
N CYS A 86 -7.72 0.20 -1.14
CA CYS A 86 -6.94 -0.77 -0.37
C CYS A 86 -5.73 -1.27 -1.15
N ARG A 87 -5.91 -1.57 -2.44
CA ARG A 87 -4.81 -2.01 -3.32
C ARG A 87 -3.75 -0.92 -3.45
N PHE A 88 -4.17 0.32 -3.70
CA PHE A 88 -3.27 1.45 -3.86
C PHE A 88 -2.41 1.67 -2.62
N ILE A 89 -3.03 1.77 -1.43
CA ILE A 89 -2.33 2.00 -0.17
C ILE A 89 -1.35 0.86 0.13
N ALA A 90 -1.75 -0.40 -0.10
CA ALA A 90 -0.88 -1.55 0.12
C ALA A 90 0.37 -1.51 -0.78
N ILE A 91 0.20 -1.21 -2.07
CA ILE A 91 1.33 -1.13 -3.02
C ILE A 91 2.23 0.07 -2.70
N ALA A 92 1.63 1.24 -2.47
CA ALA A 92 2.37 2.47 -2.17
C ALA A 92 3.22 2.33 -0.90
N GLY A 93 2.65 1.71 0.15
CA GLY A 93 3.37 1.44 1.39
C GLY A 93 4.41 0.32 1.26
N PHE A 94 4.14 -0.71 0.46
CA PHE A 94 5.06 -1.83 0.27
C PHE A 94 6.33 -1.43 -0.48
N ASP A 95 6.17 -0.85 -1.67
CA ASP A 95 7.31 -0.59 -2.56
C ASP A 95 8.30 0.42 -1.95
N THR A 96 7.77 1.50 -1.37
CA THR A 96 8.59 2.52 -0.71
C THR A 96 9.32 1.97 0.52
N THR A 97 8.60 1.32 1.44
CA THR A 97 9.20 0.79 2.68
C THR A 97 10.19 -0.33 2.42
N ALA A 98 9.87 -1.26 1.51
CA ALA A 98 10.77 -2.37 1.17
C ALA A 98 12.09 -1.86 0.58
N ASN A 99 12.03 -0.88 -0.32
CA ASN A 99 13.24 -0.27 -0.89
C ASN A 99 14.05 0.49 0.17
N THR A 100 13.41 1.26 1.07
CA THR A 100 14.11 1.92 2.18
C THR A 100 14.85 0.91 3.06
N LEU A 101 14.20 -0.19 3.45
CA LEU A 101 14.81 -1.21 4.31
C LEU A 101 15.95 -1.95 3.60
N ALA A 102 15.80 -2.27 2.32
CA ALA A 102 16.86 -2.89 1.53
C ALA A 102 18.13 -2.01 1.48
N LEU A 103 17.95 -0.70 1.23
CA LEU A 103 19.05 0.27 1.19
C LEU A 103 19.67 0.48 2.57
N LEU A 104 18.85 0.52 3.63
CA LEU A 104 19.34 0.59 5.01
C LEU A 104 20.24 -0.60 5.32
N CYS A 105 19.81 -1.83 5.00
CA CYS A 105 20.61 -3.04 5.18
C CYS A 105 21.93 -2.99 4.38
N ASP A 106 21.88 -2.54 3.12
CA ASP A 106 23.09 -2.37 2.30
C ASP A 106 24.08 -1.37 2.92
N LEU A 107 23.58 -0.20 3.36
CA LEU A 107 24.40 0.80 4.03
C LEU A 107 25.00 0.29 5.34
N LEU A 108 24.23 -0.42 6.17
CA LEU A 108 24.72 -1.00 7.42
C LEU A 108 25.80 -2.05 7.16
N SER A 109 25.62 -2.91 6.15
CA SER A 109 26.62 -3.94 5.78
C SER A 109 27.98 -3.34 5.39
N LYS A 110 27.98 -2.12 4.82
CA LYS A 110 29.18 -1.37 4.45
C LYS A 110 29.77 -0.55 5.59
N ASN A 111 29.03 -0.40 6.70
CA ASN A 111 29.42 0.39 7.87
C ASN A 111 29.32 -0.44 9.17
N PRO A 112 30.20 -1.44 9.39
CA PRO A 112 30.08 -2.37 10.52
C PRO A 112 30.03 -1.69 11.89
N GLN A 113 30.76 -0.59 12.08
CA GLN A 113 30.73 0.19 13.33
C GLN A 113 29.35 0.79 13.62
N LYS A 114 28.62 1.22 12.57
CA LYS A 114 27.27 1.78 12.70
C LYS A 114 26.25 0.67 12.92
N GLN A 115 26.43 -0.46 12.24
CA GLN A 115 25.62 -1.66 12.47
C GLN A 115 25.71 -2.15 13.91
N GLU A 116 26.91 -2.19 14.49
CA GLU A 116 27.13 -2.58 15.88
C GLU A 116 26.42 -1.64 16.86
N LEU A 117 26.50 -0.32 16.65
CA LEU A 117 25.79 0.66 17.48
C LEU A 117 24.26 0.47 17.42
N LEU A 118 23.73 0.16 16.24
CA LEU A 118 22.30 -0.11 16.08
C LEU A 118 21.90 -1.42 16.78
N LEU A 119 22.70 -2.48 16.66
CA LEU A 119 22.45 -3.74 17.35
C LEU A 119 22.45 -3.56 18.87
N GLN A 120 23.38 -2.77 19.42
CA GLN A 120 23.39 -2.45 20.85
C GLN A 120 22.12 -1.73 21.30
N GLU A 121 21.57 -0.80 20.50
CA GLU A 121 20.29 -0.15 20.81
C GLU A 121 19.12 -1.16 20.75
N ILE A 122 19.15 -2.10 19.81
CA ILE A 122 18.13 -3.14 19.67
C ILE A 122 18.18 -4.14 20.82
N ASP A 123 19.37 -4.63 21.18
CA ASP A 123 19.59 -5.60 22.24
C ASP A 123 19.27 -5.03 23.64
N ALA A 124 19.30 -3.71 23.79
CA ALA A 124 18.91 -3.03 25.03
C ALA A 124 17.38 -3.01 25.27
N VAL A 125 16.57 -3.39 24.28
CA VAL A 125 15.10 -3.36 24.38
C VAL A 125 14.55 -4.75 24.74
N GLU A 126 13.80 -4.81 25.84
CA GLU A 126 13.25 -6.08 26.36
C GLU A 126 12.12 -6.68 25.50
N SER A 127 11.38 -5.84 24.77
CA SER A 127 10.30 -6.28 23.90
C SER A 127 10.01 -5.30 22.75
N PHE A 128 9.65 -5.82 21.58
CA PHE A 128 9.29 -5.03 20.41
C PHE A 128 7.83 -4.56 20.46
N THR A 129 7.54 -3.61 21.33
CA THR A 129 6.26 -2.88 21.35
C THR A 129 6.35 -1.63 20.48
N TYR A 130 5.20 -1.06 20.11
CA TYR A 130 5.14 0.19 19.35
C TYR A 130 5.91 1.32 20.04
N ASP A 131 5.68 1.52 21.33
CA ASP A 131 6.31 2.57 22.12
C ASP A 131 7.83 2.37 22.25
N ASN A 132 8.27 1.12 22.41
CA ASN A 132 9.70 0.82 22.51
C ASN A 132 10.41 1.09 21.18
N ILE A 133 9.83 0.68 20.05
CA ILE A 133 10.41 0.95 18.72
C ILE A 133 10.47 2.46 18.47
N LEU A 134 9.42 3.20 18.83
CA LEU A 134 9.39 4.65 18.70
C LEU A 134 10.47 5.36 19.53
N SER A 135 10.91 4.73 20.63
CA SER A 135 11.98 5.24 21.48
C SER A 135 13.40 5.01 20.92
N MET A 136 13.57 4.13 19.92
CA MET A 136 14.86 3.75 19.35
C MET A 136 15.43 4.87 18.45
N ARG A 137 16.14 5.81 19.08
CA ARG A 137 16.61 7.03 18.42
C ARG A 137 17.65 6.74 17.34
N TYR A 138 18.56 5.79 17.55
CA TYR A 138 19.59 5.45 16.59
C TYR A 138 19.00 4.73 15.37
N LEU A 139 18.05 3.82 15.56
CA LEU A 139 17.26 3.22 14.49
C LEU A 139 16.62 4.30 13.60
N HIS A 140 15.93 5.26 14.20
CA HIS A 140 15.33 6.37 13.46
C HIS A 140 16.37 7.21 12.71
N ASN A 141 17.51 7.50 13.32
CA ASN A 141 18.61 8.20 12.65
C ASN A 141 19.14 7.41 11.44
N CYS A 142 19.29 6.10 11.54
CA CYS A 142 19.72 5.26 10.43
C CYS A 142 18.70 5.27 9.27
N ILE A 143 17.40 5.21 9.58
CA ILE A 143 16.33 5.33 8.57
C ILE A 143 16.37 6.71 7.90
N PHE A 144 16.46 7.78 8.68
CA PHE A 144 16.51 9.14 8.13
C PHE A 144 17.76 9.39 7.30
N GLU A 145 18.92 8.87 7.71
CA GLU A 145 20.15 8.98 6.94
C GLU A 145 20.07 8.19 5.63
N THR A 146 19.42 7.02 5.65
CA THR A 146 19.15 6.24 4.43
C THR A 146 18.29 7.04 3.45
N LEU A 147 17.21 7.68 3.93
CA LEU A 147 16.33 8.51 3.12
C LEU A 147 17.00 9.82 2.66
N ARG A 148 17.93 10.37 3.45
CA ARG A 148 18.74 11.55 3.07
C ARG A 148 19.67 11.22 1.90
N LEU A 149 20.29 10.03 1.91
CA LEU A 149 21.19 9.56 0.85
C LEU A 149 20.43 9.07 -0.38
N TYR A 150 19.30 8.39 -0.18
CA TYR A 150 18.48 7.79 -1.23
C TYR A 150 17.00 8.22 -1.11
N PRO A 151 16.67 9.44 -1.55
CA PRO A 151 15.30 9.93 -1.50
C PRO A 151 14.42 9.27 -2.59
N HIS A 152 13.42 8.50 -2.18
CA HIS A 152 12.48 7.84 -3.11
C HIS A 152 11.60 8.80 -3.94
N ALA A 153 11.47 10.07 -3.51
CA ALA A 153 10.60 11.07 -4.13
C ALA A 153 11.38 12.24 -4.75
N SER A 154 12.67 12.05 -5.08
CA SER A 154 13.45 13.10 -5.76
C SER A 154 13.18 13.07 -7.27
N PRO A 155 12.75 14.19 -7.89
CA PRO A 155 12.46 14.26 -9.32
C PRO A 155 13.70 14.26 -10.23
N TYR A 156 14.91 14.08 -9.67
CA TYR A 156 16.18 14.16 -10.40
C TYR A 156 17.01 12.88 -10.31
N VAL A 157 16.38 11.72 -10.54
CA VAL A 157 17.07 10.49 -10.93
C VAL A 157 16.48 9.97 -12.23
#